data_AF-A0A9Q9X1T9-F1
#
_entry.id   AF-A0A9Q9X1T9-F1
#
_cell.length_a   1.000
_cell.length_b   1.000
_cell.length_c   1.000
_cell.angle_alpha   90.00
_cell.angle_beta   90.00
_cell.angle_gamma   90.00
#
_symmetry.space_group_name_H-M   'P 1'
#
loop_
_entity.id
_entity.type
_entity.pdbx_description
1 polymer ?
#
loop_
_entity_poly.entity_id
_entity_poly.type
_entity_poly.pdbx_seq_one_letter_code
_entity_poly.pdbx_strand_id
1 'polypeptide(L)'
;MFSGLQIDYQTFLTLSDEDLKEVGVNTFGARRKMILAITDLSKKRKFPEVSSMKSGYLEGGASGRLPRIMNEDAAAKSNRW
;
A
#
# COMPACT_ATOMS: atom_id res chain seq x y z
N MET A 1 28.71 11.55 -9.96
CA MET A 1 29.31 11.59 -8.61
C MET A 1 28.26 12.12 -7.66
N PHE A 2 27.90 11.35 -6.62
CA PHE A 2 27.10 11.87 -5.51
C PHE A 2 28.11 12.54 -4.56
N SER A 3 28.22 13.86 -4.58
CA SER A 3 28.98 14.59 -3.57
C SER A 3 28.20 14.51 -2.27
N GLY A 4 28.76 13.86 -1.24
CA GLY A 4 28.09 13.73 0.06
C GLY A 4 27.82 15.11 0.63
N LEU A 5 26.55 15.51 0.68
CA LEU A 5 26.13 16.77 1.27
C LEU A 5 25.94 16.52 2.78
N GLN A 6 26.64 17.26 3.61
CA GLN A 6 26.43 17.22 5.06
C GLN A 6 25.29 18.17 5.41
N ILE A 7 24.18 17.63 5.91
CA ILE A 7 23.04 18.41 6.42
C ILE A 7 22.80 18.06 7.87
N ASP A 8 22.44 19.05 8.67
CA ASP A 8 21.95 18.77 10.02
C ASP A 8 20.55 18.14 9.97
N TYR A 9 20.20 17.45 11.04
CA TYR A 9 18.94 16.71 11.12
C TYR A 9 17.71 17.62 11.08
N GLN A 10 17.79 18.83 11.64
CA GLN A 10 16.66 19.74 11.69
C GLN A 10 16.35 20.28 10.30
N THR A 11 17.38 20.64 9.54
CA THR A 11 17.29 21.04 8.12
C THR A 11 16.79 19.90 7.25
N PHE A 12 17.22 18.65 7.49
CA PHE A 12 16.71 17.49 6.74
C PHE A 12 15.19 17.35 6.84
N LEU A 13 14.63 17.54 8.03
CA LEU A 13 13.19 17.37 8.27
C LEU A 13 12.31 18.43 7.59
N THR A 14 12.89 19.54 7.14
CA THR A 14 12.17 20.65 6.51
C THR A 14 12.28 20.69 5.00
N LEU A 15 13.07 19.80 4.38
CA LEU A 15 13.28 19.82 2.93
C LEU A 15 11.99 19.56 2.14
N SER A 16 11.72 20.44 1.19
CA SER A 16 10.63 20.36 0.21
C SER A 16 11.06 19.69 -1.11
N ASP A 17 10.12 19.43 -2.03
CA ASP A 17 10.45 18.86 -3.35
C ASP A 17 11.37 19.82 -4.14
N GLU A 18 11.12 21.13 -4.05
CA GLU A 18 11.96 22.18 -4.63
C GLU A 18 13.37 22.17 -4.04
N ASP A 19 13.52 22.17 -2.71
CA ASP A 19 14.85 22.14 -2.06
C ASP A 19 15.65 20.91 -2.51
N LEU A 20 14.99 19.76 -2.63
CA LEU A 20 15.62 18.53 -3.11
C LEU A 20 16.09 18.63 -4.56
N LYS A 21 15.43 19.41 -5.42
CA LYS A 21 15.92 19.69 -6.78
C LYS A 21 17.16 20.56 -6.75
N GLU A 22 17.17 21.59 -5.90
CA GLU A 22 18.29 22.54 -5.78
C GLU A 22 19.56 21.86 -5.28
N VAL A 23 19.46 20.91 -4.36
CA VAL A 23 20.60 20.11 -3.88
C VAL A 23 21.00 18.97 -4.83
N GLY A 24 20.35 18.84 -5.99
CA GLY A 24 20.75 17.92 -7.05
C GLY A 24 20.01 16.58 -7.10
N VAL A 25 18.89 16.43 -6.39
CA VAL A 25 18.00 15.25 -6.52
C VAL A 25 17.02 15.49 -7.67
N ASN A 26 17.50 15.46 -8.91
CA ASN A 26 16.67 15.81 -10.08
C ASN A 26 15.69 14.69 -10.50
N THR A 27 15.90 13.45 -10.05
CA THR A 27 14.99 12.33 -10.37
C THR A 27 13.74 12.33 -9.48
N PHE A 28 12.56 12.31 -10.11
CA PHE A 28 11.26 12.32 -9.42
C PHE A 28 11.12 11.19 -8.38
N GLY A 29 11.49 9.95 -8.75
CA GLY A 29 11.34 8.79 -7.87
C GLY A 29 12.19 8.88 -6.60
N ALA A 30 13.38 9.46 -6.66
CA ALA A 30 14.21 9.68 -5.48
C ALA A 30 13.61 10.75 -4.56
N ARG A 31 13.22 11.91 -5.11
CA ARG A 31 12.57 12.97 -4.32
C ARG A 31 11.29 12.48 -3.66
N ARG A 32 10.43 11.79 -4.40
CA ARG A 32 9.18 11.25 -3.85
C ARG A 32 9.43 10.32 -2.66
N LYS A 33 10.45 9.46 -2.74
CA LYS A 33 10.84 8.57 -1.63
C LYS A 33 11.38 9.36 -0.44
N MET A 34 12.20 10.38 -0.66
CA MET A 34 12.74 11.22 0.41
C MET A 34 11.65 12.01 1.13
N ILE A 35 10.72 12.63 0.39
CA ILE A 35 9.60 13.39 0.98
C ILE A 35 8.70 12.51 1.85
N LEU A 36 8.40 11.28 1.41
CA LEU A 36 7.63 10.33 2.22
C LEU A 36 8.37 9.98 3.52
N ALA A 37 9.67 9.69 3.43
CA ALA A 37 10.48 9.41 4.61
C ALA A 37 10.57 10.59 5.58
N ILE A 38 10.78 11.82 5.07
CA ILE A 38 10.80 13.05 5.87
C ILE A 38 9.46 13.24 6.59
N THR A 39 8.35 13.05 5.88
CA THR A 39 6.99 13.14 6.45
C THR A 39 6.80 12.12 7.59
N ASP A 40 7.23 10.88 7.40
CA ASP A 40 7.13 9.83 8.40
C ASP A 40 8.03 10.11 9.61
N LEU A 41 9.25 10.60 9.39
CA LEU A 41 10.21 10.95 10.44
C LEU A 41 9.77 12.17 11.26
N SER A 42 9.17 13.17 10.62
CA SER A 42 8.62 14.36 11.28
C SER A 42 7.46 14.01 12.22
N LYS A 43 6.64 13.01 11.85
CA LYS A 43 5.52 12.52 12.67
C LYS A 43 5.94 11.71 13.89
N LYS A 44 7.08 11.01 13.86
CA LYS A 44 7.55 10.10 14.94
C LYS A 44 7.87 10.78 16.28
N ARG A 45 7.89 12.12 16.36
CA ARG A 45 7.92 12.83 17.65
C ARG A 45 6.56 12.94 18.33
N LYS A 46 5.47 12.62 17.64
CA LYS A 46 4.17 12.35 18.27
C LYS A 46 4.09 10.83 18.39
N PHE A 47 3.89 10.36 19.61
CA PHE A 47 3.82 8.94 19.96
C PHE A 47 3.13 8.12 18.87
N PRO A 48 3.65 6.93 18.53
CA PRO A 48 2.89 6.00 17.72
C PRO A 48 1.66 5.64 18.56
N GLU A 49 0.54 6.32 18.31
CA GLU A 49 -0.75 5.72 18.61
C GLU A 49 -0.70 4.40 17.86
N VAL A 50 -0.82 3.32 18.63
CA VAL A 50 -0.86 1.95 18.16
C VAL A 50 -2.06 1.84 17.23
N SER A 51 -1.85 2.23 15.97
CA SER A 51 -2.71 1.90 14.86
C SER A 51 -2.49 0.42 14.63
N SER A 52 -3.11 -0.37 15.50
CA SER A 52 -3.30 -1.80 15.40
C SER A 52 -3.37 -2.19 13.94
N MET A 53 -2.42 -3.02 13.55
CA MET A 53 -2.47 -3.77 12.31
C MET A 53 -3.89 -4.29 12.11
N LYS A 54 -4.44 -3.97 10.93
CA LYS A 54 -5.71 -4.47 10.40
C LYS A 54 -5.95 -5.95 10.76
N SER A 55 -7.18 -6.28 11.15
CA SER A 55 -7.79 -7.51 10.65
C SER A 55 -9.31 -7.37 10.57
N GLY A 56 -9.77 -6.83 9.43
CA GLY A 56 -10.73 -7.46 8.52
C GLY A 56 -11.77 -8.47 9.01
N TYR A 57 -12.39 -8.33 10.18
CA TYR A 57 -13.68 -8.95 10.47
C TYR A 57 -14.78 -7.90 10.29
N LEU A 58 -14.97 -7.50 9.04
CA LEU A 58 -16.28 -7.10 8.58
C LEU A 58 -17.20 -8.30 8.86
N GLU A 59 -18.00 -8.17 9.91
CA GLU A 59 -19.44 -8.36 9.85
C GLU A 59 -19.90 -8.79 8.45
N GLY A 60 -20.03 -10.10 8.26
CA GLY A 60 -20.15 -10.72 6.95
C GLY A 60 -20.19 -12.24 7.10
N GLY A 61 -21.29 -12.73 7.65
CA GLY A 61 -21.51 -14.15 7.87
C GLY A 61 -21.36 -14.99 6.59
N ALA A 62 -20.78 -16.18 6.77
CA ALA A 62 -21.03 -17.37 5.96
C ALA A 62 -20.76 -17.30 4.45
N SER A 63 -19.49 -17.20 4.06
CA SER A 63 -19.06 -17.91 2.85
C SER A 63 -18.91 -19.40 3.20
N GLY A 64 -20.02 -20.13 3.03
CA GLY A 64 -20.11 -21.58 3.28
C GLY A 64 -21.02 -22.32 2.31
N ARG A 65 -21.38 -21.74 1.16
CA ARG A 65 -22.19 -22.46 0.16
C ARG A 65 -21.77 -22.13 -1.26
N LEU A 66 -20.97 -23.04 -1.84
CA LEU A 66 -20.97 -23.24 -3.29
C LEU A 66 -22.42 -23.51 -3.73
N PRO A 67 -22.96 -22.85 -4.76
CA PRO A 67 -24.17 -23.32 -5.40
C PRO A 67 -23.91 -24.73 -5.93
N ARG A 68 -24.59 -25.74 -5.38
CA ARG A 68 -24.67 -27.05 -6.04
C ARG A 68 -25.44 -26.80 -7.32
N ILE A 69 -24.72 -26.81 -8.44
CA ILE A 69 -25.31 -26.89 -9.76
C ILE A 69 -26.01 -28.26 -9.78
N MET A 70 -27.31 -28.28 -9.49
CA MET A 70 -28.13 -29.48 -9.63
C MET A 70 -28.30 -29.71 -11.13
N ASN A 71 -27.71 -30.78 -11.65
CA ASN A 71 -27.99 -31.26 -12.99
C ASN A 71 -28.82 -32.55 -12.84
N GLU A 72 -30.11 -32.36 -12.65
CA GLU A 72 -31.21 -33.32 -12.79
C GLU A 72 -32.22 -32.49 -13.63
N ASP A 73 -32.63 -32.83 -14.84
CA ASP A 73 -33.00 -34.11 -15.41
C ASP A 73 -32.84 -34.09 -16.94
N ALA A 74 -32.16 -35.09 -17.51
CA ALA A 74 -32.47 -35.59 -18.87
C ALA A 74 -31.87 -37.00 -19.07
N ALA A 75 -32.09 -37.90 -18.12
CA ALA A 75 -31.97 -39.32 -18.40
C ALA A 75 -33.34 -39.85 -18.83
N ALA A 76 -33.61 -39.98 -20.13
CA ALA A 76 -34.49 -41.02 -20.66
C ALA A 76 -34.55 -41.03 -22.21
N LYS A 77 -34.38 -42.24 -22.75
CA LYS A 77 -34.72 -42.73 -24.11
C LYS A 77 -33.73 -42.32 -25.20
N SER A 78 -32.66 -43.08 -25.46
CA SER A 78 -32.63 -44.48 -25.93
C SER A 78 -33.61 -44.76 -27.07
N ASN A 79 -33.04 -44.87 -28.27
CA ASN A 79 -33.41 -45.76 -29.38
C ASN A 79 -34.80 -45.54 -30.03
N ARG A 80 -34.82 -45.28 -31.35
CA ARG A 80 -35.29 -46.23 -32.40
C ARG A 80 -35.77 -45.51 -33.69
N TRP A 81 -34.99 -45.69 -34.76
CA TRP A 81 -35.28 -45.66 -36.21
C TRP A 81 -35.33 -44.31 -36.91
#